data_AF-A0A4S2GZB4-F1
#
_entry.id   AF-A0A4S2GZB4-F1
#
_cell.length_a   1.000
_cell.length_b   1.000
_cell.length_c   1.000
_cell.angle_alpha   90.00
_cell.angle_beta   90.00
_cell.angle_gamma   90.00
#
_symmetry.space_group_name_H-M   'P 1'
#
loop_
_entity.id
_entity.type
_entity.pdbx_description
1 polymer ?
#
loop_
_entity_poly.entity_id
_entity_poly.type
_entity_poly.pdbx_seq_one_letter_code
_entity_poly.pdbx_strand_id
1 'polypeptide(L)'
;MPAAEVAARVRESLASLKASDFKDAQVMEVLKLAQQLTDTMQLFFGSLDRSIHEEFRYIANYISRTREEISKLRPNDIKEQRIPVAGAELEAVVTDTEKATESIMSEAEAVLCMDAEDDPAAYKAAVDEAMMKIIESCSFQDLAGQRVSKVVSSLKHVEKRVTRFAQTMGVADADADEEESSEAERRRTLHLNGPAIGGPEKKQDEVDQILKADLDQNAIDALFD
;
A
#
# COMPACT_ATOMS: atom_id res chain seq x y z
N MET A 1 -44.38 -0.19 11.50
CA MET A 1 -44.39 1.26 11.81
C MET A 1 -43.01 1.61 12.36
N PRO A 2 -42.32 2.60 11.78
CA PRO A 2 -41.02 3.05 12.29
C PRO A 2 -41.14 3.52 13.75
N ALA A 3 -40.11 3.26 14.56
CA ALA A 3 -40.10 3.61 16.00
C ALA A 3 -40.42 5.09 16.26
N ALA A 4 -40.08 5.98 15.33
CA ALA A 4 -40.39 7.41 15.38
C ALA A 4 -41.90 7.71 15.37
N GLU A 5 -42.69 6.94 14.62
CA GLU A 5 -44.14 7.13 14.49
C GLU A 5 -44.88 6.66 15.74
N VAL A 6 -44.42 5.57 16.36
CA VAL A 6 -44.92 5.08 17.65
C VAL A 6 -44.57 6.07 18.76
N ALA A 7 -43.33 6.59 18.78
CA ALA A 7 -42.91 7.61 19.75
C ALA A 7 -43.69 8.94 19.59
N ALA A 8 -44.04 9.34 18.36
CA ALA A 8 -44.87 10.51 18.11
C ALA A 8 -46.29 10.32 18.67
N ARG A 9 -46.88 9.14 18.46
CA ARG A 9 -48.22 8.78 18.97
C ARG A 9 -48.26 8.68 20.50
N VAL A 10 -47.17 8.21 21.12
CA VAL A 10 -46.99 8.22 22.59
C VAL A 10 -46.94 9.66 23.11
N ARG A 11 -46.18 10.55 22.47
CA ARG A 11 -46.10 11.98 22.85
C ARG A 11 -47.42 12.69 22.71
N GLU A 12 -48.15 12.42 21.64
CA GLU A 12 -49.48 13.00 21.38
C GLU A 12 -50.49 12.56 22.45
N SER A 13 -50.49 11.27 22.79
CA SER A 13 -51.33 10.71 23.85
C SER A 13 -51.00 11.30 25.22
N LEU A 14 -49.70 11.46 25.55
CA LEU A 14 -49.22 12.11 26.77
C LEU A 14 -49.57 13.61 26.83
N ALA A 15 -49.52 14.32 25.70
CA ALA A 15 -49.89 15.73 25.61
C ALA A 15 -51.39 15.94 25.81
N SER A 16 -52.22 15.08 25.22
CA SER A 16 -53.68 15.04 25.44
C SER A 16 -54.02 14.77 26.92
N LEU A 17 -53.29 13.85 27.54
CA LEU A 17 -53.36 13.53 28.97
C LEU A 17 -53.07 14.75 29.86
N LYS A 18 -52.01 15.48 29.56
CA LYS A 18 -51.57 16.66 30.33
C LYS A 18 -52.54 17.85 30.19
N ALA A 19 -53.29 17.92 29.09
CA ALA A 19 -54.27 18.97 28.82
C ALA A 19 -55.65 18.71 29.45
N SER A 20 -55.87 17.51 30.01
CA SER A 20 -57.16 17.14 30.63
C SER A 20 -57.23 17.69 32.07
N ASP A 21 -58.26 18.47 32.40
CA ASP A 21 -58.49 19.01 33.75
C ASP A 21 -59.22 17.96 34.61
N PHE A 22 -58.55 17.45 35.66
CA PHE A 22 -59.02 16.30 36.45
C PHE A 22 -59.96 16.66 37.61
N LYS A 23 -60.44 17.91 37.69
CA LYS A 23 -61.19 18.41 38.84
C LYS A 23 -62.52 17.70 39.11
N ASP A 24 -63.11 17.03 38.11
CA ASP A 24 -64.35 16.22 38.22
C ASP A 24 -64.24 14.84 37.55
N ALA A 25 -63.02 14.29 37.42
CA ALA A 25 -62.80 13.05 36.69
C ALA A 25 -63.44 11.84 37.42
N GLN A 26 -64.32 11.12 36.73
CA GLN A 26 -64.87 9.87 37.26
C GLN A 26 -63.75 8.81 37.34
N VAL A 27 -63.74 7.97 38.37
CA VAL A 27 -62.73 6.89 38.56
C VAL A 27 -62.57 6.01 37.30
N MET A 28 -63.64 5.84 36.53
CA MET A 28 -63.63 5.13 35.24
C MET A 28 -62.85 5.83 34.13
N GLU A 29 -62.78 7.16 34.11
CA GLU A 29 -61.95 7.91 33.16
C GLU A 29 -60.47 7.76 33.48
N VAL A 30 -60.10 7.84 34.77
CA VAL A 30 -58.72 7.62 35.21
C VAL A 30 -58.24 6.19 34.88
N LEU A 31 -59.11 5.18 35.07
CA LEU A 31 -58.82 3.80 34.69
C LEU A 31 -58.66 3.61 33.18
N LYS A 32 -59.55 4.20 32.36
CA LYS A 32 -59.40 4.18 30.89
C LYS A 32 -58.08 4.80 30.44
N LEU A 33 -57.68 5.89 31.10
CA LEU A 33 -56.46 6.62 30.78
C LEU A 33 -55.20 5.82 31.15
N ALA A 34 -55.21 5.19 32.33
CA ALA A 34 -54.14 4.28 32.76
C ALA A 34 -54.01 3.08 31.81
N GLN A 35 -55.14 2.56 31.31
CA GLN A 35 -55.14 1.46 30.35
C GLN A 35 -54.61 1.91 28.97
N GLN A 36 -55.02 3.06 28.46
CA GLN A 36 -54.44 3.65 27.24
C GLN A 36 -52.94 3.88 27.37
N LEU A 37 -52.46 4.38 28.51
CA LEU A 37 -51.04 4.58 28.75
C LEU A 37 -50.27 3.24 28.73
N THR A 38 -50.85 2.20 29.34
CA THR A 38 -50.28 0.85 29.39
C THR A 38 -50.21 0.22 27.99
N ASP A 39 -51.28 0.31 27.21
CA ASP A 39 -51.32 -0.20 25.83
C ASP A 39 -50.30 0.51 24.94
N THR A 40 -50.15 1.83 25.11
CA THR A 40 -49.19 2.63 24.36
C THR A 40 -47.74 2.30 24.78
N MET A 41 -47.48 2.07 26.07
CA MET A 41 -46.17 1.63 26.55
C MET A 41 -45.81 0.24 26.02
N GLN A 42 -46.75 -0.71 25.98
CA GLN A 42 -46.52 -2.03 25.38
C GLN A 42 -46.15 -1.94 23.90
N LEU A 43 -46.85 -1.09 23.14
CA LEU A 43 -46.52 -0.83 21.74
C LEU A 43 -45.14 -0.18 21.56
N PHE A 44 -44.80 0.79 22.42
CA PHE A 44 -43.50 1.45 22.42
C PHE A 44 -42.36 0.46 22.70
N PHE A 45 -42.45 -0.32 23.79
CA PHE A 45 -41.42 -1.30 24.13
C PHE A 45 -41.30 -2.40 23.08
N GLY A 46 -42.41 -2.88 22.50
CA GLY A 46 -42.36 -3.84 21.39
C GLY A 46 -41.66 -3.28 20.15
N SER A 47 -41.84 -1.98 19.86
CA SER A 47 -41.13 -1.31 18.76
C SER A 47 -39.64 -1.10 19.05
N LEU A 48 -39.30 -0.76 20.31
CA LEU A 48 -37.92 -0.56 20.76
C LEU A 48 -37.14 -1.88 20.72
N ASP A 49 -37.73 -2.95 21.26
CA ASP A 49 -37.16 -4.30 21.27
C ASP A 49 -36.86 -4.79 19.85
N ARG A 50 -37.80 -4.59 18.93
CA ARG A 50 -37.61 -4.91 17.51
C ARG A 50 -36.49 -4.09 16.88
N SER A 51 -36.44 -2.78 17.14
CA SER A 51 -35.38 -1.89 16.63
C SER A 51 -34.00 -2.33 17.14
N ILE A 52 -33.88 -2.60 18.43
CA ILE A 52 -32.64 -3.04 19.07
C ILE A 52 -32.21 -4.40 18.50
N HIS A 53 -33.14 -5.34 18.32
CA HIS A 53 -32.83 -6.62 17.68
C HIS A 53 -32.39 -6.49 16.22
N GLU A 54 -32.98 -5.56 15.46
CA GLU A 54 -32.58 -5.25 14.09
C GLU A 54 -31.17 -4.64 14.05
N GLU A 55 -30.84 -3.70 14.95
CA GLU A 55 -29.50 -3.12 15.09
C GLU A 55 -28.45 -4.16 15.52
N PHE A 56 -28.74 -4.99 16.51
CA PHE A 56 -27.80 -6.05 16.91
C PHE A 56 -27.57 -7.08 15.80
N ARG A 57 -28.61 -7.44 15.03
CA ARG A 57 -28.44 -8.29 13.85
C ARG A 57 -27.60 -7.61 12.79
N TYR A 58 -27.80 -6.32 12.56
CA TYR A 58 -26.98 -5.54 11.64
C TYR A 58 -25.50 -5.55 12.06
N ILE A 59 -25.21 -5.27 13.33
CA ILE A 59 -23.84 -5.30 13.87
C ILE A 59 -23.24 -6.70 13.78
N ALA A 60 -23.99 -7.74 14.17
CA ALA A 60 -23.52 -9.13 14.10
C ALA A 60 -23.19 -9.56 12.67
N ASN A 61 -24.04 -9.18 11.70
CA ASN A 61 -23.80 -9.44 10.28
C ASN A 61 -22.58 -8.66 9.78
N TYR A 62 -22.43 -7.40 10.19
CA TYR A 62 -21.28 -6.57 9.85
C TYR A 62 -19.98 -7.20 10.38
N ILE A 63 -19.90 -7.54 11.66
CA ILE A 63 -18.75 -8.20 12.28
C ILE A 63 -18.41 -9.52 11.57
N SER A 64 -19.44 -10.32 11.25
CA SER A 64 -19.24 -11.60 10.55
C SER A 64 -18.64 -11.39 9.16
N ARG A 65 -19.16 -10.42 8.40
CA ARG A 65 -18.64 -10.05 7.08
C ARG A 65 -17.21 -9.51 7.18
N THR A 66 -16.93 -8.64 8.14
CA THR A 66 -15.58 -8.12 8.39
C THR A 66 -14.61 -9.24 8.71
N ARG A 67 -14.97 -10.19 9.58
CA ARG A 67 -14.14 -11.35 9.91
C ARG A 67 -13.85 -12.21 8.68
N GLU A 68 -14.84 -12.40 7.82
CA GLU A 68 -14.66 -13.13 6.56
C GLU A 68 -13.67 -12.41 5.64
N GLU A 69 -13.79 -11.10 5.46
CA GLU A 69 -12.86 -10.32 4.62
C GLU A 69 -11.44 -10.27 5.19
N ILE A 70 -11.27 -10.14 6.51
CA ILE A 70 -9.96 -10.27 7.17
C ILE A 70 -9.35 -11.65 6.91
N SER A 71 -10.15 -12.71 6.98
CA SER A 71 -9.68 -14.07 6.65
C SER A 71 -9.22 -14.16 5.19
N LYS A 72 -9.98 -13.59 4.25
CA LYS A 72 -9.63 -13.60 2.82
C LYS A 72 -8.44 -12.70 2.47
N LEU A 73 -8.05 -11.75 3.31
CA LEU A 73 -6.78 -11.01 3.20
C LEU A 73 -5.59 -11.96 3.38
N ARG A 74 -5.75 -13.03 4.17
CA ARG A 74 -4.70 -13.97 4.57
C ARG A 74 -3.44 -13.23 5.07
N PRO A 75 -3.55 -12.42 6.13
CA PRO A 75 -2.43 -11.59 6.60
C PRO A 75 -1.19 -12.41 6.98
N ASN A 76 -1.37 -13.60 7.56
CA ASN A 76 -0.25 -14.49 7.89
C ASN A 76 0.48 -15.01 6.63
N ASP A 77 -0.23 -15.30 5.54
CA ASP A 77 0.38 -15.69 4.25
C ASP A 77 1.24 -14.55 3.67
N ILE A 78 0.78 -13.32 3.82
CA ILE A 78 1.53 -12.13 3.38
C ILE A 78 2.77 -11.95 4.24
N LYS A 79 2.63 -11.99 5.57
CA LYS A 79 3.70 -11.75 6.54
C LYS A 79 4.75 -12.85 6.57
N GLU A 80 4.35 -14.12 6.51
CA GLU A 80 5.23 -15.27 6.73
C GLU A 80 5.82 -15.82 5.42
N GLN A 81 5.15 -15.62 4.29
CA GLN A 81 5.58 -16.20 3.01
C GLN A 81 5.86 -15.14 1.96
N ARG A 82 4.88 -14.32 1.58
CA ARG A 82 5.03 -13.49 0.37
C ARG A 82 6.07 -12.39 0.51
N ILE A 83 6.03 -11.62 1.60
CA ILE A 83 7.00 -10.55 1.83
C ILE A 83 8.41 -11.13 2.07
N PRO A 84 8.61 -12.13 2.96
CA PRO A 84 9.94 -12.71 3.17
C PRO A 84 10.53 -13.35 1.91
N VAL A 85 9.73 -14.08 1.12
CA VAL A 85 10.21 -14.67 -0.14
C VAL A 85 10.58 -13.58 -1.14
N ALA A 86 9.77 -12.52 -1.27
CA ALA A 86 10.11 -11.40 -2.13
C ALA A 86 11.42 -10.72 -1.70
N GLY A 87 11.62 -10.53 -0.39
CA GLY A 87 12.88 -10.01 0.16
C GLY A 87 14.08 -10.90 -0.17
N ALA A 88 13.96 -12.22 0.05
CA ALA A 88 15.01 -13.17 -0.27
C ALA A 88 15.35 -13.21 -1.77
N GLU A 89 14.35 -13.06 -2.65
CA GLU A 89 14.59 -12.95 -4.09
C GLU A 89 15.36 -11.66 -4.45
N LEU A 90 15.05 -10.53 -3.81
CA LEU A 90 15.79 -9.28 -4.01
C LEU A 90 17.23 -9.37 -3.49
N GLU A 91 17.47 -9.96 -2.32
CA GLU A 91 18.81 -10.20 -1.80
C GLU A 91 19.63 -11.11 -2.73
N ALA A 92 18.99 -12.14 -3.29
CA ALA A 92 19.62 -13.02 -4.26
C ALA A 92 19.96 -12.28 -5.56
N VAL A 93 19.11 -11.37 -6.03
CA VAL A 93 19.44 -10.49 -7.18
C VAL A 93 20.71 -9.71 -6.89
N VAL A 94 20.80 -9.03 -5.75
CA VAL A 94 21.98 -8.24 -5.38
C VAL A 94 23.23 -9.13 -5.36
N THR A 95 23.17 -10.26 -4.65
CA THR A 95 24.30 -11.18 -4.51
C THR A 95 24.75 -11.75 -5.86
N ASP A 96 23.81 -12.17 -6.72
CA ASP A 96 24.11 -12.74 -8.03
C ASP A 96 24.70 -11.65 -8.96
N THR A 97 24.20 -10.41 -8.88
CA THR A 97 24.72 -9.27 -9.65
C THR A 97 26.13 -8.87 -9.20
N GLU A 98 26.42 -8.89 -7.91
CA GLU A 98 27.75 -8.58 -7.37
C GLU A 98 28.78 -9.60 -7.85
N LYS A 99 28.49 -10.90 -7.70
CA LYS A 99 29.36 -11.98 -8.16
C LYS A 99 29.63 -11.92 -9.66
N ALA A 100 28.60 -11.67 -10.45
CA ALA A 100 28.77 -11.58 -11.89
C ALA A 100 29.61 -10.35 -12.29
N THR A 101 29.42 -9.22 -11.59
CA THR A 101 30.22 -8.01 -11.82
C THR A 101 31.68 -8.23 -11.44
N GLU A 102 31.95 -8.90 -10.31
CA GLU A 102 33.30 -9.28 -9.88
C GLU A 102 33.99 -10.18 -10.93
N SER A 103 33.28 -11.18 -11.45
CA SER A 103 33.75 -12.06 -12.53
C SER A 103 34.08 -11.28 -13.80
N ILE A 104 33.18 -10.39 -14.23
CA ILE A 104 33.38 -9.55 -15.43
C ILE A 104 34.60 -8.63 -15.27
N MET A 105 34.75 -7.97 -14.12
CA MET A 105 35.88 -7.10 -13.84
C MET A 105 37.19 -7.88 -13.79
N SER A 106 37.20 -9.05 -13.14
CA SER A 106 38.40 -9.90 -13.05
C SER A 106 38.91 -10.36 -14.42
N GLU A 107 38.01 -10.78 -15.31
CA GLU A 107 38.37 -11.19 -16.67
C GLU A 107 38.83 -9.99 -17.52
N ALA A 108 38.22 -8.82 -17.35
CA ALA A 108 38.64 -7.60 -18.03
C ALA A 108 40.03 -7.13 -17.56
N GLU A 109 40.30 -7.17 -16.25
CA GLU A 109 41.62 -6.85 -15.67
C GLU A 109 42.69 -7.82 -16.15
N ALA A 110 42.37 -9.11 -16.22
CA ALA A 110 43.29 -10.13 -16.72
C ALA A 110 43.76 -9.81 -18.14
N VAL A 111 42.82 -9.46 -19.04
CA VAL A 111 43.14 -9.07 -20.42
C VAL A 111 44.01 -7.80 -20.48
N LEU A 112 43.73 -6.80 -19.63
CA LEU A 112 44.51 -5.55 -19.61
C LEU A 112 45.96 -5.73 -19.17
N CYS A 113 46.24 -6.77 -18.38
CA CYS A 113 47.57 -7.09 -17.90
C CYS A 113 48.38 -7.96 -18.88
N MET A 114 47.78 -8.41 -19.99
CA MET A 114 48.46 -9.22 -20.99
C MET A 114 49.24 -8.35 -21.98
N ASP A 115 50.47 -8.76 -22.30
CA ASP A 115 51.27 -8.15 -23.35
C ASP A 115 51.03 -8.88 -24.69
N ALA A 116 50.72 -8.13 -25.72
CA ALA A 116 50.46 -8.65 -27.07
C ALA A 116 51.75 -8.83 -27.89
N GLU A 117 52.88 -8.25 -27.46
CA GLU A 117 54.13 -8.26 -28.23
C GLU A 117 54.89 -9.59 -28.12
N ASP A 118 54.74 -10.33 -27.01
CA ASP A 118 55.48 -11.57 -26.76
C ASP A 118 54.97 -12.78 -27.57
N ASP A 119 53.65 -13.02 -27.57
CA ASP A 119 53.01 -14.08 -28.36
C ASP A 119 51.59 -13.65 -28.79
N PRO A 120 51.44 -13.13 -30.02
CA PRO A 120 50.15 -12.67 -30.54
C PRO A 120 49.09 -13.77 -30.65
N ALA A 121 49.49 -15.04 -30.85
CA ALA A 121 48.55 -16.14 -30.98
C ALA A 121 48.00 -16.56 -29.60
N ALA A 122 48.85 -16.60 -28.58
CA ALA A 122 48.44 -16.84 -27.20
C ALA A 122 47.60 -15.68 -26.65
N TYR A 123 47.97 -14.43 -26.94
CA TYR A 123 47.19 -13.25 -26.56
C TYR A 123 45.77 -13.32 -27.11
N LYS A 124 45.62 -13.58 -28.42
CA LYS A 124 44.30 -13.70 -29.03
C LYS A 124 43.46 -14.80 -28.37
N ALA A 125 44.04 -15.98 -28.14
CA ALA A 125 43.33 -17.09 -27.52
C ALA A 125 42.82 -16.75 -26.11
N ALA A 126 43.64 -16.07 -25.31
CA ALA A 126 43.26 -15.65 -23.97
C ALA A 126 42.18 -14.56 -23.97
N VAL A 127 42.25 -13.60 -24.91
CA VAL A 127 41.18 -12.60 -25.09
C VAL A 127 39.87 -13.27 -25.50
N ASP A 128 39.90 -14.20 -26.44
CA ASP A 128 38.71 -14.94 -26.87
C ASP A 128 38.09 -15.73 -25.69
N GLU A 129 38.91 -16.35 -24.84
CA GLU A 129 38.46 -17.04 -23.63
C GLU A 129 37.85 -16.09 -22.59
N ALA A 130 38.53 -14.98 -22.28
CA ALA A 130 38.05 -13.97 -21.33
C ALA A 130 36.72 -13.35 -21.80
N MET A 131 36.60 -13.05 -23.10
CA MET A 131 35.35 -12.55 -23.67
C MET A 131 34.21 -13.56 -23.58
N MET A 132 34.48 -14.86 -23.80
CA MET A 132 33.46 -15.89 -23.57
C MET A 132 32.98 -15.91 -22.13
N LYS A 133 33.89 -15.88 -21.15
CA LYS A 133 33.53 -15.84 -19.72
C LYS A 133 32.76 -14.58 -19.31
N ILE A 134 33.10 -13.43 -19.88
CA ILE A 134 32.35 -12.18 -19.67
C ILE A 134 30.93 -12.30 -20.21
N ILE A 135 30.77 -12.81 -21.44
CA ILE A 135 29.45 -13.01 -22.05
C ILE A 135 28.62 -14.02 -21.24
N GLU A 136 29.22 -15.11 -20.79
CA GLU A 136 28.56 -16.09 -19.91
C GLU A 136 28.16 -15.46 -18.58
N SER A 137 29.05 -14.66 -17.97
CA SER A 137 28.76 -13.97 -16.71
C SER A 137 27.57 -13.04 -16.87
N CYS A 138 27.47 -12.28 -17.97
CA CYS A 138 26.33 -11.38 -18.29
C CYS A 138 24.95 -12.07 -18.29
N SER A 139 24.88 -13.40 -18.38
CA SER A 139 23.63 -14.16 -18.23
C SER A 139 22.96 -13.97 -16.85
N PHE A 140 23.67 -13.41 -15.86
CA PHE A 140 23.09 -13.00 -14.58
C PHE A 140 21.85 -12.09 -14.75
N GLN A 141 21.79 -11.29 -15.82
CA GLN A 141 20.66 -10.39 -16.08
C GLN A 141 19.35 -11.15 -16.29
N ASP A 142 19.38 -12.32 -16.92
CA ASP A 142 18.17 -13.13 -17.13
C ASP A 142 17.64 -13.64 -15.78
N LEU A 143 18.53 -14.20 -14.96
CA LEU A 143 18.20 -14.63 -13.60
C LEU A 143 17.67 -13.47 -12.75
N ALA A 144 18.32 -12.31 -12.80
CA ALA A 144 17.87 -11.11 -12.10
C ALA A 144 16.46 -10.69 -12.56
N GLY A 145 16.21 -10.67 -13.87
CA GLY A 145 14.91 -10.33 -14.45
C GLY A 145 13.80 -11.31 -14.02
N GLN A 146 14.08 -12.61 -13.99
CA GLN A 146 13.14 -13.62 -13.52
C GLN A 146 12.80 -13.43 -12.03
N ARG A 147 13.81 -13.21 -11.19
CA ARG A 147 13.62 -12.97 -9.74
C ARG A 147 12.83 -11.69 -9.48
N VAL A 148 13.19 -10.58 -10.12
CA VAL A 148 12.45 -9.31 -10.02
C VAL A 148 11.00 -9.50 -10.46
N SER A 149 10.75 -10.24 -11.55
CA SER A 149 9.39 -10.54 -12.00
C SER A 149 8.57 -11.31 -10.94
N LYS A 150 9.20 -12.24 -10.23
CA LYS A 150 8.58 -12.99 -9.13
C LYS A 150 8.25 -12.10 -7.92
N VAL A 151 9.14 -11.15 -7.59
CA VAL A 151 8.91 -10.12 -6.57
C VAL A 151 7.72 -9.25 -6.94
N VAL A 152 7.71 -8.69 -8.16
CA VAL A 152 6.62 -7.83 -8.65
C VAL A 152 5.29 -8.58 -8.64
N SER A 153 5.27 -9.84 -9.08
CA SER A 153 4.07 -10.69 -9.03
C SER A 153 3.56 -10.89 -7.59
N SER A 154 4.47 -11.08 -6.64
CA SER A 154 4.13 -11.23 -5.23
C SER A 154 3.54 -9.94 -4.65
N LEU A 155 4.12 -8.78 -4.96
CA LEU A 155 3.62 -7.47 -4.54
C LEU A 155 2.25 -7.15 -5.14
N LYS A 156 2.05 -7.39 -6.45
CA LYS A 156 0.73 -7.22 -7.11
C LYS A 156 -0.36 -8.07 -6.46
N HIS A 157 -0.01 -9.27 -5.99
CA HIS A 157 -0.97 -10.13 -5.30
C HIS A 157 -1.33 -9.60 -3.91
N VAL A 158 -0.37 -9.04 -3.18
CA VAL A 158 -0.60 -8.35 -1.91
C VAL A 158 -1.50 -7.14 -2.13
N GLU A 159 -1.15 -6.28 -3.09
CA GLU A 159 -1.91 -5.09 -3.49
C GLU A 159 -3.37 -5.45 -3.80
N LYS A 160 -3.62 -6.45 -4.66
CA LYS A 160 -4.98 -6.90 -5.00
C LYS A 160 -5.81 -7.28 -3.77
N ARG A 161 -5.20 -7.92 -2.77
CA ARG A 161 -5.90 -8.33 -1.55
C ARG A 161 -6.18 -7.14 -0.63
N VAL A 162 -5.23 -6.23 -0.49
CA VAL A 162 -5.37 -5.00 0.30
C VAL A 162 -6.44 -4.10 -0.30
N THR A 163 -6.40 -3.86 -1.62
CA THR A 163 -7.39 -3.05 -2.34
C THR A 163 -8.80 -3.61 -2.18
N ARG A 164 -8.98 -4.93 -2.30
CA ARG A 164 -10.30 -5.57 -2.07
C ARG A 164 -10.78 -5.36 -0.64
N PHE A 165 -9.88 -5.50 0.34
CA PHE A 165 -10.21 -5.29 1.75
C PHE A 165 -10.63 -3.84 2.02
N ALA A 166 -9.84 -2.86 1.55
CA ALA A 166 -10.15 -1.43 1.68
C ALA A 166 -11.51 -1.07 1.06
N GLN A 167 -11.78 -1.52 -0.16
CA GLN A 167 -13.07 -1.31 -0.84
C GLN A 167 -14.25 -1.91 -0.08
N THR A 168 -14.08 -3.10 0.51
CA THR A 168 -15.18 -3.77 1.22
C THR A 168 -15.45 -3.14 2.59
N MET A 169 -14.40 -2.64 3.25
CA MET A 169 -14.51 -1.96 4.54
C MET A 169 -14.89 -0.48 4.41
N GLY A 170 -14.83 0.10 3.20
CA GLY A 170 -15.07 1.52 2.97
C GLY A 170 -14.04 2.41 3.66
N VAL A 171 -12.82 1.90 3.86
CA VAL A 171 -11.74 2.63 4.51
C VAL A 171 -11.18 3.59 3.47
N ALA A 172 -11.32 4.89 3.73
CA ALA A 172 -10.52 5.90 3.06
C ALA A 172 -9.14 5.96 3.72
N ASP A 173 -8.11 6.26 2.94
CA ASP A 173 -6.79 6.51 3.49
C ASP A 173 -6.87 7.63 4.52
N ALA A 174 -6.21 7.45 5.66
CA ALA A 174 -6.00 8.53 6.60
C ALA A 174 -5.05 9.55 5.97
N ASP A 175 -5.09 10.80 6.46
CA ASP A 175 -4.06 11.77 6.11
C ASP A 175 -2.68 11.19 6.48
N ALA A 176 -1.69 11.44 5.61
CA ALA A 176 -0.31 11.01 5.83
C ALA A 176 0.16 11.45 7.22
N ASP A 177 0.82 10.55 7.95
CA ASP A 177 1.32 10.88 9.27
C ASP A 177 2.52 11.85 9.21
N GLU A 178 2.94 12.37 10.37
CA GLU A 178 4.05 13.34 10.45
C GLU A 178 5.37 12.75 9.91
N GLU A 179 5.59 11.43 10.05
CA GLU A 179 6.79 10.76 9.54
C GLU A 179 6.76 10.70 8.01
N GLU A 180 5.66 10.25 7.41
CA GLU A 180 5.46 10.20 5.95
C GLU A 180 5.57 11.59 5.30
N SER A 181 5.01 12.62 5.95
CA SER A 181 5.10 14.01 5.50
C SER A 181 6.55 14.52 5.55
N SER A 182 7.25 14.28 6.65
CA SER A 182 8.66 14.68 6.82
C SER A 182 9.58 13.98 5.82
N GLU A 183 9.32 12.71 5.51
CA GLU A 183 10.10 11.94 4.55
C GLU A 183 9.80 12.40 3.11
N ALA A 184 8.53 12.73 2.81
CA ALA A 184 8.16 13.32 1.53
C ALA A 184 8.83 14.69 1.31
N GLU A 185 8.90 15.52 2.35
CA GLU A 185 9.61 16.80 2.31
C GLU A 185 11.11 16.60 2.16
N ARG A 186 11.70 15.62 2.86
CA ARG A 186 13.11 15.23 2.71
C ARG A 186 13.44 14.75 1.30
N ARG A 187 12.57 13.94 0.69
CA ARG A 187 12.73 13.49 -0.71
C ARG A 187 12.69 14.65 -1.70
N ARG A 188 11.76 15.61 -1.50
CA ARG A 188 11.64 16.81 -2.34
C ARG A 188 12.85 17.74 -2.19
N THR A 189 13.30 17.97 -0.96
CA THR A 189 14.42 18.87 -0.66
C THR A 189 15.77 18.31 -1.10
N LEU A 190 15.97 17.00 -0.99
CA LEU A 190 17.24 16.35 -1.36
C LEU A 190 17.28 15.86 -2.81
N HIS A 191 16.23 16.09 -3.61
CA HIS A 191 16.16 15.64 -5.01
C HIS A 191 16.55 14.16 -5.18
N LEU A 192 16.14 13.30 -4.23
CA LEU A 192 16.48 11.87 -4.18
C LEU A 192 15.68 11.05 -5.21
N ASN A 193 15.72 11.48 -6.46
CA ASN A 193 15.15 10.75 -7.58
C ASN A 193 16.25 9.90 -8.20
N GLY A 194 16.01 8.59 -8.33
CA GLY A 194 16.80 7.76 -9.25
C GLY A 194 16.60 8.19 -10.71
N PRO A 195 17.31 7.56 -11.66
CA PRO A 195 17.10 7.79 -13.09
C PRO A 195 15.61 7.74 -13.43
N ALA A 196 15.09 8.77 -14.10
CA ALA A 196 13.67 8.87 -14.38
C ALA A 196 13.24 7.74 -15.33
N ILE A 197 12.41 6.81 -14.84
CA ILE A 197 11.84 5.75 -15.69
C ILE A 197 10.82 6.38 -16.64
N GLY A 198 11.18 6.55 -17.92
CA GLY A 198 10.31 7.13 -18.95
C GLY A 198 9.95 8.60 -18.75
N GLY A 199 10.65 9.30 -17.85
CA GLY A 199 10.56 10.76 -17.73
C GLY A 199 11.28 11.45 -18.89
N PRO A 200 11.21 12.79 -19.02
CA PRO A 200 12.02 13.48 -20.00
C PRO A 200 13.49 13.23 -19.62
N GLU A 201 14.16 12.38 -20.39
CA GLU A 201 15.60 12.25 -20.32
C GLU A 201 16.17 13.65 -20.54
N LYS A 202 16.93 14.14 -19.56
CA LYS A 202 17.78 15.31 -19.75
C LYS A 202 18.63 15.01 -20.98
N LYS A 203 18.33 15.67 -22.10
CA LYS A 203 19.08 15.45 -23.35
C LYS A 203 20.55 15.73 -23.08
N GLN A 204 21.44 14.94 -23.69
CA GLN A 204 22.88 15.13 -23.55
C GLN A 204 23.28 16.58 -23.82
N ASP A 205 22.63 17.26 -24.77
CA ASP A 205 22.84 18.69 -25.06
C ASP A 205 22.56 19.63 -23.87
N GLU A 206 21.58 19.31 -23.02
CA GLU A 206 21.29 20.07 -21.80
C GLU A 206 22.31 19.75 -20.69
N VAL A 207 22.76 18.50 -20.61
CA VAL A 207 23.83 18.08 -19.69
C VAL A 207 25.14 18.78 -20.07
N ASP A 208 25.46 18.82 -21.35
CA ASP A 208 26.63 19.49 -21.91
C ASP A 208 26.54 21.02 -21.73
N GLN A 209 25.35 21.62 -21.79
CA GLN A 209 25.16 23.04 -21.48
C GLN A 209 25.41 23.34 -20.00
N ILE A 210 24.95 22.48 -19.09
CA ILE A 210 25.18 22.66 -17.64
C ILE A 210 26.66 22.47 -17.33
N LEU A 211 27.29 21.43 -17.88
CA LEU A 211 28.73 21.17 -17.72
C LEU A 211 29.57 22.31 -18.31
N LYS A 212 29.20 22.87 -19.46
CA LYS A 212 29.88 24.06 -20.03
C LYS A 212 29.61 25.35 -19.25
N ALA A 213 28.48 25.46 -18.56
CA ALA A 213 28.14 26.64 -17.80
C ALA A 213 28.86 26.70 -16.44
N ASP A 214 29.10 25.55 -15.80
CA ASP A 214 29.77 25.45 -14.49
C ASP A 214 31.28 25.15 -14.59
N LEU A 215 31.78 24.66 -15.72
CA LEU A 215 33.20 24.41 -15.93
C LEU A 215 33.75 25.41 -16.94
N ASP A 216 34.43 26.46 -16.44
CA ASP A 216 35.33 27.25 -17.28
C ASP A 216 36.45 26.31 -17.73
N GLN A 217 36.50 26.03 -19.04
CA GLN A 217 37.55 25.20 -19.64
C GLN A 217 38.95 25.69 -19.25
N ASN A 218 39.11 27.02 -19.07
CA ASN A 218 40.38 27.60 -18.63
C ASN A 218 40.75 27.23 -17.18
N ALA A 219 39.77 26.98 -16.31
CA ALA A 219 40.01 26.54 -14.94
C ALA A 219 40.35 25.05 -14.85
N ILE A 220 39.84 24.22 -15.78
CA ILE A 220 40.24 22.82 -15.92
C ILE A 220 41.65 22.74 -16.47
N ASP A 221 41.96 23.49 -17.53
CA ASP A 221 43.28 23.47 -18.14
C ASP A 221 44.36 23.96 -17.15
N ALA A 222 44.03 24.94 -16.29
CA ALA A 222 44.89 25.41 -15.21
C ALA A 222 45.13 24.42 -14.05
N LEU A 223 44.40 23.29 -13.98
CA LEU A 223 44.65 22.23 -13.00
C LEU A 223 45.67 21.19 -13.49
N PHE A 224 45.99 21.18 -14.79
CA PHE A 224 46.87 20.19 -15.42
C PHE A 224 48.15 20.80 -16.02
N ASP A 225 48.32 22.12 -15.96
CA ASP A 225 49.58 22.86 -16.17
C ASP A 225 50.32 23.13 -14.85
#